data_AF-A0A6S6T8P7-F1
#
_entry.id   AF-A0A6S6T8P7-F1
#
_cell.length_a   1.000
_cell.length_b   1.000
_cell.length_c   1.000
_cell.angle_alpha   90.00
_cell.angle_beta   90.00
_cell.angle_gamma   90.00
#
_symmetry.space_group_name_H-M   'P 1'
#
loop_
_entity.id
_entity.type
_entity.pdbx_description
1 polymer ?
#
loop_
_entity_poly.entity_id
_entity_poly.type
_entity_poly.pdbx_seq_one_letter_code
_entity_poly.pdbx_strand_id
1 'polypeptide(L)'
;MSVVIIVNMSAELLNEQRHTFPDSNILEIVIWKVPKIVLGSSHNYKYRLFYGNHAERIVGYDNERPKGDHRHYGDHEEAYQFTGIEQLLTDFYDDVAARRDDL
;
A
#
# COMPACT_ATOMS: atom_id res chain seq x y z
N MET A 1 -7.80 27.40 28.84
CA MET A 1 -8.13 25.96 28.84
C MET A 1 -8.85 25.67 27.54
N SER A 2 -8.17 25.07 26.57
CA SER A 2 -8.77 24.72 25.28
C SER A 2 -9.24 23.28 25.35
N VAL A 3 -10.55 23.08 25.24
CA VAL A 3 -11.14 21.75 25.09
C VAL A 3 -10.78 21.26 23.69
N VAL A 4 -9.86 20.30 23.59
CA VAL A 4 -9.63 19.57 22.35
C VAL A 4 -10.79 18.59 22.20
N ILE A 5 -11.70 18.88 21.28
CA ILE A 5 -12.71 17.92 20.85
C ILE A 5 -11.95 16.83 20.11
N ILE A 6 -11.70 15.69 20.78
CA ILE A 6 -11.19 14.49 20.12
C ILE A 6 -12.37 13.90 19.35
N VAL A 7 -12.55 14.36 18.11
CA VAL A 7 -13.42 13.68 17.16
C VAL A 7 -12.73 12.35 16.85
N ASN A 8 -13.33 11.23 17.26
CA ASN A 8 -12.89 9.89 16.86
C ASN A 8 -13.23 9.70 15.38
N MET A 9 -12.44 10.31 14.50
CA MET A 9 -12.61 10.18 13.05
C MET A 9 -12.08 8.81 12.66
N SER A 10 -12.97 7.88 12.32
CA SER A 10 -12.61 6.52 11.92
C SER A 10 -11.94 6.51 10.54
N ALA A 11 -11.12 5.49 10.27
CA ALA A 11 -10.62 5.22 8.94
C ALA A 11 -11.74 4.66 8.05
N GLU A 12 -11.77 5.04 6.78
CA GLU A 12 -12.68 4.54 5.76
C GLU A 12 -11.93 3.56 4.86
N LEU A 13 -12.39 2.32 4.76
CA LEU A 13 -11.82 1.32 3.84
C LEU A 13 -12.29 1.64 2.42
N LEU A 14 -11.34 1.90 1.51
CA LEU A 14 -11.61 2.24 0.12
C LEU A 14 -11.47 1.04 -0.81
N ASN A 15 -10.50 0.18 -0.54
CA ASN A 15 -10.26 -1.03 -1.32
C ASN A 15 -9.72 -2.13 -0.41
N GLU A 16 -10.27 -3.34 -0.55
CA GLU A 16 -9.74 -4.57 0.03
C GLU A 16 -9.91 -5.68 -1.01
N GLN A 17 -8.79 -6.15 -1.54
CA GLN A 17 -8.74 -7.22 -2.53
C GLN A 17 -7.69 -8.23 -2.11
N ARG A 18 -8.04 -9.52 -2.24
CA ARG A 18 -7.08 -10.62 -2.09
C ARG A 18 -7.32 -11.66 -3.17
N HIS A 19 -6.25 -12.07 -3.83
CA HIS A 19 -6.25 -13.13 -4.82
C HIS A 19 -5.09 -14.08 -4.54
N THR A 20 -5.36 -15.39 -4.54
CA THR A 20 -4.33 -16.43 -4.42
C THR A 20 -4.21 -17.14 -5.76
N PHE A 21 -3.00 -17.17 -6.29
CA PHE A 21 -2.67 -17.79 -7.57
C PHE A 21 -2.31 -19.29 -7.42
N PRO A 22 -2.31 -20.07 -8.52
CA PRO A 22 -1.97 -21.50 -8.47
C PRO A 22 -0.55 -21.83 -7.98
N ASP A 23 0.38 -20.90 -8.15
CA ASP A 23 1.76 -20.97 -7.65
C ASP A 23 1.90 -20.59 -6.16
N SER A 24 0.77 -20.44 -5.46
CA SER A 24 0.68 -20.01 -4.05
C SER A 24 1.13 -18.57 -3.78
N ASN A 25 1.44 -17.78 -4.82
CA ASN A 25 1.58 -16.35 -4.65
C ASN A 25 0.22 -15.71 -4.35
N ILE A 26 0.25 -14.62 -3.62
CA ILE A 26 -0.89 -13.86 -3.13
C ILE A 26 -0.70 -12.43 -3.59
N LEU A 27 -1.71 -11.88 -4.26
CA LEU A 27 -1.88 -10.45 -4.44
C LEU A 27 -2.87 -9.96 -3.39
N GLU A 28 -2.46 -8.99 -2.59
CA GLU A 28 -3.30 -8.36 -1.56
C GLU A 28 -3.18 -6.84 -1.69
N ILE A 29 -4.32 -6.15 -1.72
CA ILE A 29 -4.41 -4.69 -1.81
C ILE A 29 -5.35 -4.23 -0.71
N VAL A 30 -4.85 -3.39 0.19
CA VAL A 30 -5.69 -2.74 1.19
C VAL A 30 -5.38 -1.25 1.23
N ILE A 31 -6.42 -0.43 1.07
CA ILE A 31 -6.32 1.03 1.01
C ILE A 31 -7.38 1.64 1.92
N TRP A 32 -6.93 2.53 2.81
CA TRP A 32 -7.79 3.30 3.69
C TRP A 32 -7.64 4.79 3.46
N LYS A 33 -8.73 5.54 3.57
CA LYS A 33 -8.70 6.98 3.83
C LYS A 33 -8.65 7.20 5.34
N VAL A 34 -7.64 7.94 5.79
CA VAL A 34 -7.39 8.22 7.20
C VAL A 34 -7.59 9.71 7.52
N PRO A 35 -8.09 10.06 8.70
CA PRO A 35 -8.40 11.45 9.05
C PRO A 35 -7.16 12.34 9.25
N LYS A 36 -6.01 11.72 9.49
CA LYS A 36 -4.72 12.39 9.67
C LYS A 36 -3.72 11.79 8.70
N ILE A 37 -2.92 12.67 8.08
CA ILE A 37 -1.82 12.28 7.21
C ILE A 37 -0.92 11.28 7.94
N VAL A 38 -0.51 10.24 7.23
CA VAL A 38 0.47 9.27 7.74
C VAL A 38 1.83 9.95 7.81
N LEU A 39 2.52 9.85 8.95
CA LEU A 39 3.84 10.49 9.11
C LEU A 39 4.80 9.99 8.03
N GLY A 40 5.35 10.92 7.25
CA GLY A 40 6.22 10.64 6.09
C GLY A 40 5.51 10.81 4.74
N SER A 41 4.18 10.77 4.71
CA SER A 41 3.37 11.02 3.50
C SER A 41 2.83 12.46 3.46
N SER A 42 2.33 12.87 2.30
CA SER A 42 1.69 14.19 2.07
C SER A 42 0.16 14.12 1.91
N HIS A 43 -0.43 12.93 2.07
CA HIS A 43 -1.84 12.65 1.79
C HIS A 43 -2.54 11.85 2.90
N ASN A 44 -3.87 11.77 2.81
CA ASN A 44 -4.77 11.13 3.76
C ASN A 44 -5.07 9.66 3.43
N TYR A 45 -4.11 8.96 2.81
CA TYR A 45 -4.28 7.54 2.48
C TYR A 45 -3.26 6.70 3.24
N LYS A 46 -3.70 5.58 3.78
CA LYS A 46 -2.84 4.51 4.28
C LYS A 46 -3.03 3.32 3.35
N TYR A 47 -1.95 2.67 2.95
CA TYR A 47 -2.07 1.52 2.06
C TYR A 47 -1.04 0.43 2.38
N ARG A 48 -1.39 -0.78 1.96
CA ARG A 48 -0.54 -1.96 1.93
C ARG A 48 -0.92 -2.76 0.69
N LEU A 49 -0.06 -2.76 -0.31
CA LEU A 49 -0.17 -3.59 -1.49
C LEU A 49 0.97 -4.60 -1.45
N PHE A 50 0.67 -5.86 -1.68
CA PHE A 50 1.59 -6.97 -1.53
C PHE A 50 1.40 -7.96 -2.67
N TYR A 51 2.50 -8.38 -3.27
CA TYR A 51 2.57 -9.55 -4.13
C TYR A 51 3.74 -10.43 -3.71
N GLY A 52 3.46 -11.70 -3.48
CA GLY A 52 4.46 -12.67 -3.04
C GLY A 52 3.82 -13.84 -2.32
N ASN A 53 4.57 -14.59 -1.53
CA ASN A 53 4.06 -15.72 -0.77
C ASN A 53 4.56 -15.67 0.68
N HIS A 54 4.36 -16.76 1.43
CA HIS A 54 4.76 -16.83 2.84
C HIS A 54 6.28 -16.70 3.07
N ALA A 55 7.11 -16.99 2.05
CA ALA A 55 8.56 -16.94 2.15
C ALA A 55 9.12 -15.60 1.68
N GLU A 56 8.49 -14.95 0.69
CA GLU A 56 9.08 -13.80 0.02
C GLU A 56 8.04 -12.75 -0.39
N ARG A 57 8.39 -11.47 -0.19
CA ARG A 57 7.72 -10.31 -0.79
C ARG A 57 8.39 -10.01 -2.13
N ILE A 58 7.70 -10.27 -3.23
CA ILE A 58 8.21 -10.02 -4.59
C ILE A 58 8.03 -8.55 -4.98
N VAL A 59 6.82 -8.02 -4.75
CA VAL A 59 6.50 -6.58 -4.89
C VAL A 59 5.73 -6.12 -3.66
N GLY A 60 6.01 -4.93 -3.16
CA GLY A 60 5.16 -4.32 -2.15
C GLY A 60 5.14 -2.81 -2.27
N TYR A 61 4.01 -2.20 -1.92
CA TYR A 61 3.88 -0.74 -1.77
C TYR A 61 3.22 -0.49 -0.43
N ASP A 62 3.86 0.32 0.42
CA ASP A 62 3.27 0.73 1.69
C ASP A 62 3.77 2.11 2.10
N ASN A 63 3.11 2.70 3.09
CA ASN A 63 3.52 3.97 3.65
C ASN A 63 3.76 3.92 5.17
N GLU A 64 4.52 2.93 5.62
CA GLU A 64 4.83 2.76 7.04
C GLU A 64 5.52 3.98 7.67
N ARG A 65 5.13 4.27 8.92
CA ARG A 65 5.70 5.38 9.70
C ARG A 65 7.10 5.02 10.20
N PRO A 66 8.07 5.94 10.22
CA PRO A 66 7.99 7.35 9.80
C PRO A 66 8.42 7.60 8.34
N LYS A 67 8.65 6.54 7.55
CA LYS A 67 9.28 6.63 6.22
C LYS A 67 8.41 7.34 5.20
N GLY A 68 7.09 7.11 5.27
CA GLY A 68 6.17 7.56 4.22
C GLY A 68 6.16 6.58 3.05
N ASP A 69 5.78 7.07 1.89
CA ASP A 69 5.51 6.29 0.69
C ASP A 69 6.76 5.59 0.14
N HIS A 70 6.71 4.26 0.02
CA HIS A 70 7.80 3.48 -0.53
C HIS A 70 7.32 2.19 -1.19
N ARG A 71 8.18 1.66 -2.06
CA ARG A 71 7.98 0.38 -2.75
C ARG A 71 9.14 -0.57 -2.50
N HIS A 72 8.84 -1.86 -2.61
CA HIS A 72 9.71 -2.99 -2.31
C HIS A 72 9.81 -3.91 -3.51
N TYR A 73 11.02 -4.37 -3.80
CA TYR A 73 11.31 -5.43 -4.76
C TYR A 73 12.25 -6.44 -4.10
N GLY A 74 11.71 -7.54 -3.57
CA GLY A 74 12.48 -8.41 -2.69
C GLY A 74 13.00 -7.63 -1.47
N ASP A 75 14.32 -7.64 -1.28
CA ASP A 75 15.02 -6.94 -0.19
C ASP A 75 15.36 -5.47 -0.52
N HIS A 76 15.10 -5.00 -1.75
CA HIS A 76 15.36 -3.62 -2.14
C HIS A 76 14.15 -2.73 -1.84
N GLU A 77 14.39 -1.64 -1.12
CA GLU A 77 13.38 -0.64 -0.76
C GLU A 77 13.77 0.73 -1.34
N GLU A 78 12.80 1.44 -1.89
CA GLU A 78 13.00 2.81 -2.38
C GLU A 78 11.77 3.70 -2.19
N ALA A 79 12.02 5.01 -2.09
CA ALA A 79 10.96 6.00 -1.96
C ALA A 79 10.02 5.98 -3.18
N TYR A 80 8.72 6.08 -2.91
CA TYR A 80 7.69 6.10 -3.93
C TYR A 80 7.01 7.47 -3.99
N GLN A 81 6.91 8.06 -5.18
CA GLN A 81 6.24 9.34 -5.36
C GLN A 81 4.74 9.14 -5.52
N PHE A 82 4.00 9.21 -4.43
CA PHE A 82 2.54 9.12 -4.49
C PHE A 82 1.92 10.30 -5.26
N THR A 83 1.13 10.00 -6.29
CA THR A 83 0.39 11.00 -7.09
C THR A 83 -1.14 10.80 -7.00
N GLY A 84 -1.59 9.59 -6.65
CA GLY A 84 -3.00 9.25 -6.50
C GLY A 84 -3.22 7.75 -6.37
N ILE A 85 -4.43 7.35 -5.96
CA ILE A 85 -4.79 5.93 -5.81
C ILE A 85 -4.74 5.20 -7.16
N GLU A 86 -5.23 5.82 -8.23
CA GLU A 86 -5.23 5.20 -9.57
C GLU A 86 -3.80 4.88 -10.02
N GLN A 87 -2.89 5.85 -9.93
CA GLN A 87 -1.48 5.62 -10.28
C GLN A 87 -0.81 4.60 -9.37
N LEU A 88 -1.09 4.62 -8.06
CA LEU A 88 -0.59 3.59 -7.12
C LEU A 88 -1.00 2.18 -7.55
N LEU A 89 -2.26 2.00 -7.97
CA LEU A 89 -2.74 0.71 -8.45
C LEU A 89 -2.09 0.33 -9.78
N THR A 90 -2.01 1.26 -10.73
CA THR A 90 -1.35 1.04 -12.03
C THR A 90 0.11 0.61 -11.84
N ASP A 91 0.90 1.37 -11.09
CA ASP A 91 2.31 1.08 -10.85
C ASP A 91 2.50 -0.28 -10.18
N PHE A 92 1.64 -0.59 -9.19
CA PHE A 92 1.67 -1.88 -8.51
C PHE A 92 1.36 -3.04 -9.47
N TYR A 93 0.29 -2.95 -10.27
CA TYR A 93 -0.06 -4.02 -11.21
C TYR A 93 1.01 -4.18 -12.29
N ASP A 94 1.57 -3.09 -12.81
CA ASP A 94 2.66 -3.14 -13.79
C ASP A 94 3.89 -3.85 -13.21
N ASP A 95 4.24 -3.57 -11.95
CA ASP A 95 5.35 -4.23 -11.27
C ASP A 95 5.12 -5.71 -10.99
N VAL A 96 3.87 -6.10 -10.71
CA VAL A 96 3.48 -7.49 -10.54
C VAL A 96 3.54 -8.21 -11.89
N ALA A 97 2.98 -7.63 -12.95
CA ALA A 97 3.01 -8.17 -14.30
C ALA A 97 4.45 -8.34 -14.83
N ALA A 98 5.34 -7.40 -14.52
CA ALA A 98 6.76 -7.52 -14.87
C ALA A 98 7.49 -8.70 -14.20
N ARG A 99 6.90 -9.30 -13.15
CA ARG A 99 7.48 -10.42 -12.37
C ARG A 99 6.63 -11.69 -12.44
N ARG A 100 5.55 -11.65 -13.21
CA ARG A 100 4.60 -12.75 -13.37
C ARG A 100 4.23 -12.86 -14.85
N ASP A 101 4.64 -13.95 -15.47
CA ASP A 101 4.53 -14.14 -16.92
C ASP A 101 3.10 -14.37 -17.46
N ASP A 102 2.09 -14.55 -16.60
CA ASP A 102 0.71 -14.93 -16.95
C ASP A 102 -0.36 -13.90 -16.58
N LEU A 103 0.02 -12.64 -16.32
CA LEU A 103 -0.91 -11.50 -16.17
C LEU A 103 -1.11 -10.72 -17.48
#